data_AF-A0A1H4DAB9-F1
#
_entry.id   AF-A0A1H4DAB9-F1
#
_cell.length_a   1.000
_cell.length_b   1.000
_cell.length_c   1.000
_cell.angle_alpha   90.00
_cell.angle_beta   90.00
_cell.angle_gamma   90.00
#
_symmetry.space_group_name_H-M   'P 1'
#
loop_
_entity.id
_entity.type
_entity.pdbx_description
1 polymer ?
#
loop_
_entity_poly.entity_id
_entity_poly.type
_entity_poly.pdbx_seq_one_letter_code
_entity_poly.pdbx_strand_id
1 'polypeptide(L)' 'MWIPCQCCGQQYPQDWRWFVCDTCGYRICPSCLGRHSGTYGSGYKCSQCAFGHMKEKTR' A
#
# COMPACT_ATOMS: atom_id res chain seq x y z
N MET A 1 -1.16 -12.52 -13.85
CA MET A 1 -1.17 -11.04 -13.91
C MET A 1 -0.52 -10.54 -12.62
N TRP A 2 0.52 -9.70 -12.72
CA TRP A 2 1.35 -9.28 -11.57
C TRP A 2 0.94 -7.89 -11.10
N ILE A 3 0.96 -7.64 -9.79
CA ILE A 3 0.71 -6.31 -9.21
C ILE A 3 2.05 -5.74 -8.74
N PRO A 4 2.51 -4.63 -9.32
CA PRO A 4 3.72 -3.97 -8.88
C PRO A 4 3.46 -3.20 -7.59
N CYS A 5 4.37 -3.33 -6.63
CA CYS A 5 4.44 -2.46 -5.48
C CYS A 5 5.05 -1.11 -5.90
N GLN A 6 4.31 -0.02 -5.70
CA GLN A 6 4.78 1.32 -6.09
C GLN A 6 5.82 1.90 -5.12
N CYS A 7 6.05 1.27 -3.97
CA CYS A 7 7.06 1.69 -3.00
C CYS A 7 8.44 1.06 -3.25
N CYS A 8 8.51 -0.25 -3.49
CA CYS A 8 9.78 -0.98 -3.66
C CYS A 8 10.01 -1.49 -5.09
N GLY A 9 9.03 -1.36 -5.98
CA GLY A 9 9.11 -1.86 -7.36
C GLY A 9 8.97 -3.39 -7.51
N GLN A 10 8.86 -4.14 -6.41
CA GLN A 10 8.69 -5.60 -6.48
C GLN A 10 7.34 -5.98 -7.07
N GLN A 11 7.32 -7.02 -7.90
CA GLN A 11 6.12 -7.55 -8.52
C GLN A 11 5.61 -8.75 -7.72
N TYR A 12 4.32 -8.75 -7.38
CA TYR A 12 3.69 -9.82 -6.64
C TYR A 12 2.59 -10.48 -7.49
N PRO A 13 2.32 -11.78 -7.28
CA PRO A 13 1.18 -12.44 -7.90
C PRO A 13 -0.13 -11.83 -7.40
N GLN A 14 -1.17 -11.86 -8.24
CA GLN A 14 -2.50 -11.31 -7.95
C GLN A 14 -3.30 -12.02 -6.86
N ASP A 15 -2.81 -13.14 -6.37
CA ASP A 15 -3.38 -13.87 -5.23
C ASP A 15 -2.78 -13.39 -3.89
N TRP A 16 -1.71 -12.60 -3.96
CA TRP A 16 -1.01 -12.13 -2.76
C TRP A 16 -1.79 -10.99 -2.07
N ARG A 17 -1.62 -10.83 -0.77
CA ARG A 17 -2.21 -9.69 -0.04
C ARG A 17 -1.51 -8.39 -0.43
N TRP A 18 -2.23 -7.37 -0.87
CA TRP A 18 -1.66 -6.02 -1.08
C TRP A 18 -2.50 -4.94 -0.42
N PHE A 19 -1.92 -3.76 -0.30
CA PHE A 19 -2.56 -2.61 0.28
C PHE A 19 -2.75 -1.55 -0.78
N VAL A 20 -3.96 -0.99 -0.86
CA VAL A 20 -4.27 0.10 -1.79
C VAL A 20 -4.85 1.27 -1.02
N CYS A 21 -4.39 2.47 -1.32
CA CYS A 21 -5.03 3.67 -0.78
C CYS A 21 -6.43 3.84 -1.39
N ASP A 22 -7.45 4.02 -0.55
CA ASP A 22 -8.82 4.23 -1.00
C ASP A 22 -9.01 5.54 -1.79
N THR A 23 -8.17 6.55 -1.52
CA THR A 23 -8.32 7.90 -2.08
C THR A 23 -7.54 8.07 -3.39
N CYS A 24 -6.29 7.61 -3.47
CA CYS A 24 -5.45 7.81 -4.65
C CYS A 24 -5.11 6.52 -5.41
N GLY A 25 -5.51 5.35 -4.90
CA GLY A 25 -5.22 4.08 -5.55
C GLY A 25 -3.76 3.61 -5.46
N TYR A 26 -2.93 4.25 -4.63
CA TYR A 26 -1.53 3.87 -4.43
C TYR A 26 -1.40 2.48 -3.83
N ARG A 27 -0.68 1.57 -4.50
CA ARG A 27 -0.60 0.13 -4.18
C ARG A 27 0.77 -0.23 -3.64
N ILE A 28 0.80 -0.93 -2.51
CA ILE A 28 2.05 -1.38 -1.89
C ILE A 28 1.94 -2.81 -1.36
N CYS A 29 3.12 -3.38 -1.17
CA CYS A 29 3.30 -4.70 -0.59
C CYS A 29 3.10 -4.69 0.95
N PRO A 30 2.74 -5.82 1.57
CA PRO A 30 2.64 -5.93 3.03
C PRO A 30 3.95 -5.59 3.74
N SER A 31 5.08 -6.03 3.17
CA SER A 31 6.42 -5.74 3.70
C SER A 31 6.73 -4.24 3.70
N CYS A 32 6.18 -3.52 2.73
CA CYS A 32 6.34 -2.08 2.54
C CYS A 32 5.45 -1.33 3.52
N LEU A 33 4.23 -1.81 3.71
CA LEU A 33 3.26 -1.24 4.64
C LEU A 33 3.79 -1.22 6.09
N GLY A 34 4.43 -2.31 6.54
CA GLY A 34 5.03 -2.34 7.88
C GLY A 34 6.17 -1.32 8.07
N ARG A 35 6.82 -0.91 6.97
CA ARG A 35 7.84 0.15 6.95
C ARG A 35 7.26 1.56 6.78
N HIS A 36 5.97 1.67 6.44
CA HIS A 36 5.31 2.96 6.32
C HIS A 36 4.89 3.48 7.70
N SER A 37 5.62 4.47 8.20
CA SER A 37 5.13 5.43 9.17
C SER A 37 4.68 6.68 8.40
N GLY A 38 3.39 7.01 8.45
CA GLY A 38 2.91 8.25 7.86
C GLY A 38 3.58 9.45 8.54
N THR A 39 3.92 10.49 7.77
CA THR A 39 4.51 11.75 8.25
C THR A 39 3.66 12.42 9.35
N TYR A 40 2.38 12.05 9.45
CA TYR A 40 1.40 12.57 10.39
C TYR A 40 1.16 11.68 11.62
N GLY A 41 2.00 10.68 11.88
CA GLY A 41 1.83 9.78 13.03
C GLY A 41 0.93 8.58 12.76
N SER A 42 1.45 7.43 13.18
CA SER A 42 0.88 6.08 13.36
C SER A 42 -0.27 5.61 12.44
N GLY A 43 0.07 4.64 11.56
CA GLY A 43 -0.90 3.68 11.03
C GLY A 43 -0.80 3.42 9.53
N TYR A 44 -1.86 2.84 9.00
CA TYR A 44 -2.10 2.56 7.58
C TYR A 44 -2.34 3.84 6.76
N LYS A 45 -1.64 4.94 7.03
CA LYS A 45 -1.85 6.21 6.31
C LYS A 45 -1.06 6.22 5.01
N CYS A 46 -1.68 6.67 3.92
CA CYS A 46 -1.01 6.79 2.64
C CYS A 46 0.07 7.89 2.69
N SER A 47 1.28 7.63 2.18
CA SER A 47 2.33 8.64 2.10
C SER A 47 2.12 9.65 0.96
N GLN A 48 1.31 9.30 -0.03
CA GLN A 48 1.02 10.15 -1.20
C GLN A 48 -0.16 11.09 -0.95
N CYS A 49 -0.90 10.92 0.15
CA CYS A 49 -2.12 11.69 0.42
C CYS A 49 -2.27 12.02 1.90
N ALA A 50 -2.68 13.24 2.21
CA ALA A 50 -2.90 13.69 3.59
C ALA A 50 -4.10 13.01 4.28
N PHE A 51 -5.05 12.47 3.51
CA PHE A 51 -6.32 11.92 4.02
C PHE A 51 -6.52 10.42 3.71
N GLY A 52 -5.68 9.83 2.87
CA GLY A 52 -5.90 8.49 2.37
C GLY A 52 -5.45 7.41 3.35
N HIS A 53 -6.20 6.32 3.43
CA HIS A 53 -5.86 5.15 4.23
C HIS A 53 -5.60 3.93 3.34
N MET A 54 -4.60 3.14 3.72
CA MET A 54 -4.24 1.90 3.08
C MET A 54 -5.22 0.82 3.51
N LYS A 55 -5.98 0.29 2.55
CA LYS A 55 -6.90 -0.82 2.74
C LYS A 55 -6.27 -2.09 2.20
N GLU A 56 -6.40 -3.17 2.94
CA GLU A 56 -6.06 -4.49 2.45
C GLU A 56 -7.00 -4.85 1.30
N LYS A 57 -6.43 -5.32 0.20
CA LYS A 57 -7.13 -6.05 -0.83
C LYS A 57 -6.53 -7.44 -0.91
N THR A 58 -7.39 -8.41 -0.65
CA THR A 58 -7.17 -9.82 -0.97
C THR A 58 -8.20 -10.13 -2.06
N ARG A 59 -7.76 -10.75 -3.15
CA ARG A 59 -8.65 -11.12 -4.26
C ARG A 59 -9.22 -12.51 -4.01
#